data_AF-A0A9Q7V0L5-F1
#
_entry.id   AF-A0A9Q7V0L5-F1
#
_cell.length_a   1.000
_cell.length_b   1.000
_cell.length_c   1.000
_cell.angle_alpha   90.00
_cell.angle_beta   90.00
_cell.angle_gamma   90.00
#
_symmetry.space_group_name_H-M   'P 1'
#
loop_
_entity.id
_entity.type
_entity.pdbx_description
1 polymer ?
#
loop_
_entity_poly.entity_id
_entity_poly.type
_entity_poly.pdbx_seq_one_letter_code
_entity_poly.pdbx_strand_id
1 'polypeptide(L)' 'MEISNVTAGLAGDPGADPVSLLMLRKSLDMQAQGVAALLQAMPQPVAASNPPHLGQTIDVKV' A
#
# COMPACT_ATOMS: atom_id res chain seq x y z
N MET A 1 -7.85 2.96 9.12
CA MET A 1 -9.09 3.06 9.94
C MET A 1 -10.19 3.87 9.25
N GLU A 2 -9.90 4.67 8.21
CA GLU A 2 -10.93 5.45 7.51
C GLU A 2 -11.73 4.66 6.47
N ILE A 3 -11.10 3.70 5.77
CA ILE A 3 -11.77 2.87 4.75
C ILE A 3 -12.92 2.06 5.36
N SER A 4 -12.76 1.52 6.56
CA SER A 4 -13.80 0.76 7.26
C SER A 4 -15.05 1.60 7.59
N ASN A 5 -14.88 2.91 7.78
CA ASN A 5 -15.99 3.81 8.14
C ASN A 5 -16.83 4.17 6.90
N VAL A 6 -16.19 4.27 5.73
CA VAL A 6 -16.89 4.51 4.45
C VAL A 6 -17.72 3.29 4.03
N THR A 7 -17.22 2.08 4.25
CA THR A 7 -17.96 0.84 3.95
C THR A 7 -19.15 0.63 4.88
N ALA A 8 -19.05 1.04 6.14
CA ALA A 8 -20.13 0.92 7.12
C ALA A 8 -21.32 1.85 6.82
N GLY A 9 -21.07 3.05 6.27
CA GLY A 9 -22.11 4.01 5.90
C GLY A 9 -22.97 3.56 4.70
N LEU A 10 -22.41 2.76 3.79
CA LEU A 10 -23.11 2.29 2.59
C LEU A 10 -23.86 0.96 2.80
N ALA A 11 -23.39 0.11 3.72
CA ALA A 11 -24.05 -1.16 4.05
C ALA A 11 -25.42 -0.98 4.73
N GLY A 12 -25.75 0.23 5.18
CA GLY A 12 -27.02 0.57 5.82
C GLY A 12 -28.08 1.21 4.92
N ASP A 13 -27.81 1.44 3.63
CA ASP A 13 -28.77 2.10 2.74
C ASP A 13 -29.60 1.08 1.93
N PRO A 14 -30.91 0.91 2.25
CA PRO A 14 -31.77 -0.07 1.58
C PRO A 14 -32.15 0.31 0.15
N GLY A 15 -31.65 1.45 -0.37
CA GLY A 15 -31.88 1.95 -1.73
C GLY A 15 -30.63 2.00 -2.60
N ALA A 16 -29.52 1.39 -2.17
CA ALA A 16 -28.28 1.38 -2.94
C ALA A 16 -28.48 0.72 -4.32
N ASP A 17 -28.46 1.56 -5.36
CA ASP A 17 -28.62 1.12 -6.74
C ASP A 17 -27.56 0.03 -7.08
N PRO A 18 -27.96 -1.10 -7.67
CA PRO A 18 -27.05 -2.22 -7.94
C PRO A 18 -25.87 -1.82 -8.84
N VAL A 19 -26.03 -0.77 -9.66
CA VAL A 19 -24.94 -0.21 -10.46
C VAL A 19 -23.92 0.48 -9.56
N SER A 20 -24.34 1.23 -8.54
CA SER A 20 -23.43 1.87 -7.59
C SER A 20 -22.55 0.85 -6.86
N LEU A 21 -23.12 -0.30 -6.46
CA LEU A 21 -22.36 -1.39 -5.85
C LEU A 21 -21.41 -2.08 -6.85
N LEU A 22 -21.82 -2.26 -8.10
CA LEU A 22 -20.97 -2.80 -9.17
C LEU A 22 -19.79 -1.87 -9.50
N MET A 23 -20.05 -0.57 -9.60
CA MET A 23 -19.01 0.44 -9.83
C MET A 23 -18.02 0.47 -8.67
N LEU A 24 -18.51 0.38 -7.43
CA LEU A 24 -17.65 0.27 -6.26
C LEU A 24 -16.76 -0.98 -6.32
N ARG A 25 -17.34 -2.16 -6.56
CA ARG A 25 -16.56 -3.40 -6.70
C ARG A 25 -15.51 -3.29 -7.79
N LYS A 26 -15.85 -2.70 -8.94
CA LYS A 26 -14.91 -2.48 -10.03
C LYS A 26 -13.78 -1.52 -9.63
N SER A 27 -14.10 -0.45 -8.91
CA SER A 27 -13.08 0.48 -8.41
C SER A 27 -12.11 -0.17 -7.41
N LEU A 28 -12.60 -1.09 -6.57
CA LEU A 28 -11.76 -1.87 -5.66
C LEU A 28 -10.87 -2.86 -6.41
N ASP A 29 -11.41 -3.55 -7.43
CA ASP A 29 -10.66 -4.47 -8.28
C ASP A 29 -9.52 -3.74 -9.03
N MET A 30 -9.82 -2.58 -9.62
CA MET A 30 -8.82 -1.75 -10.30
C MET A 30 -7.73 -1.26 -9.34
N GLN A 31 -8.09 -0.88 -8.11
CA GLN A 31 -7.11 -0.50 -7.09
C GLN A 31 -6.20 -1.69 -6.73
N ALA A 32 -6.75 -2.89 -6.56
CA ALA A 32 -5.96 -4.09 -6.27
C ALA A 32 -4.96 -4.41 -7.38
N GLN A 33 -5.37 -4.30 -8.65
CA GLN A 33 -4.48 -4.47 -9.79
C GLN A 33 -3.35 -3.42 -9.82
N GLY A 34 -3.68 -2.16 -9.53
CA GLY A 34 -2.69 -1.08 -9.45
C GLY A 34 -1.65 -1.30 -8.35
N VAL A 35 -2.09 -1.72 -7.15
CA VAL A 35 -1.19 -2.02 -6.03
C VAL A 35 -0.25 -3.19 -6.36
N ALA A 36 -0.74 -4.24 -7.01
CA ALA A 36 0.09 -5.37 -7.43
C ALA A 36 1.19 -4.94 -8.42
N ALA A 37 0.84 -4.09 -9.40
CA ALA A 37 1.80 -3.55 -10.37
C ALA A 37 2.86 -2.66 -9.69
N LEU A 38 2.44 -1.80 -8.75
CA LEU A 38 3.36 -0.97 -7.96
C LEU A 38 4.31 -1.81 -7.11
N LEU A 39 3.83 -2.88 -6.49
CA LEU A 39 4.64 -3.79 -5.70
C LEU A 39 5.69 -4.52 -6.56
N GLN A 40 5.32 -4.94 -7.77
CA GLN A 40 6.25 -5.55 -8.73
C GLN A 40 7.26 -4.55 -9.31
N ALA A 41 6.85 -3.28 -9.45
CA ALA A 41 7.71 -2.20 -9.91
C ALA A 41 8.63 -1.64 -8.82
N MET A 42 8.52 -2.13 -7.57
CA MET A 42 9.44 -1.72 -6.52
C MET A 42 10.88 -2.09 -6.92
N PRO A 43 11.81 -1.13 -6.90
CA PRO A 43 13.22 -1.42 -7.14
C PRO A 43 13.67 -2.52 -6.19
N GLN A 44 14.31 -3.57 -6.71
CA GLN A 44 14.98 -4.51 -5.84
C GLN A 44 16.03 -3.75 -5.02
N PRO A 45 16.14 -4.00 -3.70
CA PRO A 45 17.14 -3.37 -2.88
C PRO A 45 18.51 -3.70 -3.48
N VAL A 46 19.15 -2.67 -4.05
CA VAL A 46 20.53 -2.77 -4.51
C VAL A 46 21.36 -3.24 -3.32
N ALA A 47 22.12 -4.31 -3.50
CA ALA A 47 23.04 -4.79 -2.49
C ALA A 47 23.85 -3.58 -2.00
N ALA A 48 23.81 -3.32 -0.70
CA ALA A 48 24.48 -2.16 -0.13
C ALA A 48 25.94 -2.19 -0.58
N SER A 49 26.38 -1.16 -1.31
CA SER A 49 27.76 -0.96 -1.73
C SER A 49 28.59 -0.49 -0.54
N ASN A 50 28.44 -1.18 0.60
CA ASN A 50 29.13 -0.84 1.82
C ASN A 50 30.46 -1.59 1.81
N PRO A 51 31.60 -0.88 1.90
CA PRO A 51 32.90 -1.52 2.01
C PRO A 51 32.94 -2.40 3.27
N PRO A 52 33.77 -3.47 3.28
CA PRO A 52 33.71 -4.55 4.27
C PRO A 52 33.95 -4.17 5.75
N HIS A 53 34.10 -2.90 6.10
CA HIS A 53 34.39 -2.41 7.46
C HIS A 53 33.63 -1.11 7.79
N LEU A 54 32.53 -0.82 7.10
CA LEU A 54 31.74 0.39 7.35
C LEU A 54 31.14 0.36 8.77
N GLY A 55 31.47 1.36 9.60
CA GLY A 55 31.04 1.43 10.99
C GLY A 55 31.93 0.67 11.99
N GLN A 56 33.06 0.11 11.55
CA GLN A 56 34.00 -0.59 12.45
C GLN A 56 34.80 0.37 13.36
N THR A 57 34.90 1.65 12.97
CA THR A 57 35.64 2.67 13.72
C THR A 57 34.65 3.69 14.28
N ILE A 58 34.44 3.64 15.60
CA ILE A 58 33.73 4.69 16.34
C ILE A 58 34.81 5.58 16.96
N ASP A 59 34.92 6.82 16.49
CA ASP A 59 35.77 7.84 17.13
C ASP A 59 35.07 8.31 18.41
N VAL A 60 35.47 7.75 19.55
CA VAL A 60 35.03 8.23 20.86
C VAL A 60 36.05 9.25 21.34
N LYS A 61 35.72 10.54 21.18
CA LYS A 61 36.40 11.61 21.93
C LYS A 61 35.99 11.53 23.40
N VAL A 62 36.98 11.34 24.27
CA VAL A 62 36.87 11.47 25.74
C VAL A 62 37.26 12.86 26.20
#